data_AF-A0A5B7CUJ9-F1
#
_entry.id   AF-A0A5B7CUJ9-F1
#
_cell.length_a   1.000
_cell.length_b   1.000
_cell.length_c   1.000
_cell.angle_alpha   90.00
_cell.angle_beta   90.00
_cell.angle_gamma   90.00
#
_symmetry.space_group_name_H-M   'P 1'
#
loop_
_entity.id
_entity.type
_entity.pdbx_description
1 polymer ?
#
loop_
_entity_poly.entity_id
_entity_poly.type
_entity_poly.pdbx_seq_one_letter_code
_entity_poly.pdbx_strand_id
1 'polypeptide(L)'
;MTCTVVARSPPKVDVLLLSPLTVMNMLHLSADQCKELMDYLFSLCVPPKLSAYEMEEMEQHNSIPLGSKALDTLLHGGLLSGSLTEFVDWLGNIDASMADDDT
;
A
#
# COMPACT_ATOMS: atom_id res chain seq x y z
N MET A 1 7.23 -7.61 31.79
CA MET A 1 7.44 -7.29 30.37
C MET A 1 6.59 -8.24 29.55
N THR A 2 5.41 -7.81 29.12
CA THR A 2 4.48 -8.63 28.33
C THR A 2 4.67 -8.30 26.86
N CYS A 3 5.32 -9.19 26.11
CA CYS A 3 5.30 -9.15 24.65
C CYS A 3 3.91 -9.56 24.18
N THR A 4 3.11 -8.59 23.77
CA THR A 4 1.85 -8.86 23.07
C THR A 4 2.21 -9.19 21.63
N VAL A 5 2.23 -10.48 21.28
CA VAL A 5 2.26 -10.92 19.88
C VAL A 5 0.92 -10.52 19.28
N VAL A 6 0.91 -9.41 18.55
CA VAL A 6 -0.23 -9.03 17.70
C VAL A 6 -0.31 -10.10 16.62
N ALA A 7 -1.21 -11.06 16.80
CA ALA A 7 -1.55 -12.04 15.78
C ALA A 7 -2.08 -11.27 14.56
N ARG A 8 -1.21 -10.98 13.59
CA ARG A 8 -1.62 -10.50 12.28
C ARG A 8 -2.47 -11.62 11.67
N SER A 9 -3.78 -11.38 11.55
CA SER A 9 -4.63 -12.22 10.69
C SER A 9 -3.97 -12.35 9.33
N PRO A 10 -4.04 -13.50 8.65
CA PRO A 10 -3.51 -13.63 7.30
C PRO A 10 -4.08 -12.51 6.43
N PRO A 11 -3.28 -11.92 5.51
CA PRO A 11 -3.80 -10.91 4.61
C PRO A 11 -4.98 -11.54 3.86
N LYS A 12 -6.17 -10.97 4.02
CA LYS A 12 -7.32 -11.33 3.20
C LYS A 12 -6.92 -10.93 1.78
N VAL A 13 -6.56 -11.91 0.96
CA VAL A 13 -6.27 -11.67 -0.45
C VAL A 13 -7.58 -11.23 -1.07
N ASP A 14 -7.65 -9.97 -1.48
CA ASP A 14 -8.83 -9.45 -2.14
C ASP A 14 -8.91 -10.08 -3.52
N VAL A 15 -9.87 -10.98 -3.71
CA VAL A 15 -10.04 -11.75 -4.95
C VAL A 15 -10.27 -10.82 -6.13
N LEU A 16 -10.82 -9.61 -5.89
CA LEU A 16 -11.04 -8.58 -6.90
C LEU A 16 -9.74 -7.98 -7.45
N LEU A 17 -8.62 -8.11 -6.72
CA LEU A 17 -7.31 -7.64 -7.15
C LEU A 17 -6.51 -8.72 -7.89
N LEU A 18 -7.02 -9.95 -7.93
CA LEU A 18 -6.35 -11.06 -8.61
C LEU A 18 -6.72 -11.10 -10.10
N SER A 19 -5.76 -11.51 -10.92
CA SER A 19 -6.08 -11.84 -12.31
C SER A 19 -6.99 -13.08 -12.36
N PRO A 20 -7.91 -13.18 -13.35
CA PRO A 20 -8.74 -14.37 -13.52
C PRO A 20 -7.93 -15.67 -13.61
N LEU A 21 -6.75 -15.63 -14.24
CA LEU A 21 -5.85 -16.79 -14.32
C LEU A 21 -5.32 -17.20 -12.95
N THR A 22 -4.98 -16.24 -12.09
CA THR A 22 -4.57 -16.51 -10.72
C THR A 22 -5.71 -17.16 -9.94
N VAL A 23 -6.93 -16.65 -10.09
CA VAL A 23 -8.13 -17.20 -9.44
C VAL A 23 -8.39 -18.64 -9.90
N MET A 24 -8.34 -18.89 -11.22
CA MET A 24 -8.48 -20.24 -11.79
C MET A 24 -7.45 -21.22 -11.22
N ASN A 25 -6.19 -20.80 -11.13
CA ASN A 25 -5.11 -21.66 -10.64
C ASN A 25 -5.22 -21.92 -9.14
N MET A 26 -5.61 -20.92 -8.34
CA MET A 26 -5.74 -21.05 -6.89
C MET A 26 -6.96 -21.88 -6.47
N LEU A 27 -8.06 -21.78 -7.23
CA LEU A 27 -9.33 -22.43 -6.91
C LEU A 27 -9.60 -23.68 -7.77
N HIS A 28 -8.67 -24.03 -8.67
CA HIS A 28 -8.77 -25.15 -9.61
C HIS A 28 -10.07 -25.12 -10.43
N LEU A 29 -10.43 -23.93 -10.93
CA LEU A 29 -11.65 -23.72 -11.70
C LEU A 29 -11.41 -23.86 -13.21
N SER A 30 -12.43 -24.33 -13.93
CA SER A 30 -12.47 -24.16 -15.38
C SER A 30 -12.66 -22.69 -15.76
N ALA A 31 -12.45 -22.36 -17.04
CA ALA A 31 -12.66 -21.00 -17.54
C ALA A 31 -14.11 -20.53 -17.35
N ASP A 32 -15.08 -21.41 -17.58
CA ASP A 32 -16.51 -21.11 -17.42
C ASP A 32 -16.87 -20.87 -15.95
N GLN A 33 -16.36 -21.70 -15.04
CA GLN A 33 -16.58 -21.53 -13.60
C GLN A 33 -15.93 -20.26 -13.05
N CYS A 34 -14.74 -19.91 -13.54
CA CYS A 34 -14.11 -18.66 -13.16
C CYS A 34 -14.90 -17.45 -13.66
N LYS A 35 -15.46 -17.53 -14.88
CA LYS A 35 -16.32 -16.48 -15.40
C LYS A 35 -17.57 -16.29 -14.55
N GLU A 36 -18.29 -17.37 -14.23
CA GLU A 36 -19.46 -17.33 -13.36
C GLU A 36 -19.13 -16.74 -11.98
N LEU A 37 -17.99 -17.13 -11.40
CA LEU A 37 -17.51 -16.58 -10.13
C LEU A 37 -17.21 -15.09 -10.22
N MET A 38 -16.49 -14.66 -11.26
CA MET A 38 -16.15 -13.25 -11.43
C MET A 38 -17.41 -12.41 -11.69
N ASP A 39 -18.35 -12.89 -12.51
CA ASP A 39 -19.62 -12.23 -12.77
C ASP A 39 -20.44 -12.08 -11.47
N TYR A 40 -20.47 -13.13 -10.63
CA TYR A 40 -21.10 -13.09 -9.31
C TYR A 40 -20.42 -12.09 -8.37
N LEU A 41 -19.10 -12.14 -8.25
CA LEU A 41 -18.33 -11.22 -7.41
C LEU A 41 -18.49 -9.77 -7.85
N PHE A 42 -18.44 -9.51 -9.15
CA PHE A 42 -18.70 -8.18 -9.68
C PHE A 42 -20.12 -7.74 -9.34
N SER A 43 -21.14 -8.59 -9.48
CA SER A 43 -22.51 -8.21 -9.11
C SER A 43 -22.68 -7.82 -7.64
N LEU A 44 -21.90 -8.41 -6.73
CA LEU A 44 -21.91 -8.10 -5.31
C LEU A 44 -21.05 -6.88 -4.94
N CYS A 45 -19.99 -6.65 -5.69
CA CYS A 45 -18.94 -5.68 -5.37
C CYS A 45 -18.80 -4.57 -6.41
N VAL A 46 -19.79 -4.35 -7.28
CA VAL A 46 -19.76 -3.28 -8.30
C VAL A 46 -19.44 -1.97 -7.57
N PRO A 47 -18.29 -1.33 -7.85
CA PRO A 47 -18.02 -0.02 -7.29
C PRO A 47 -19.07 0.94 -7.82
N PRO A 48 -19.68 1.78 -6.97
CA PRO A 48 -20.57 2.82 -7.47
C PRO A 48 -19.80 3.69 -8.47
N LYS A 49 -20.49 4.15 -9.52
CA LYS A 49 -19.93 5.19 -10.39
C LYS A 49 -19.87 6.46 -9.57
N LEU A 50 -18.68 6.83 -9.13
CA LEU A 50 -18.45 8.04 -8.36
C LEU A 50 -18.00 9.16 -9.30
N SER A 51 -18.57 10.34 -9.11
CA SER A 51 -18.00 11.58 -9.63
C SER A 51 -16.72 11.94 -8.87
N ALA A 52 -15.90 12.82 -9.43
CA ALA A 52 -14.69 13.30 -8.77
C ALA A 52 -15.00 13.95 -7.39
N TYR A 53 -16.13 14.65 -7.30
CA TYR A 53 -16.59 15.27 -6.05
C TYR A 53 -16.94 14.23 -4.98
N GLU A 54 -17.71 13.20 -5.33
CA GLU A 54 -18.08 12.14 -4.39
C GLU A 54 -16.87 11.32 -3.94
N MET A 55 -15.88 11.15 -4.82
CA MET A 55 -14.62 10.49 -4.48
C MET A 55 -13.82 11.30 -3.45
N GLU A 56 -13.73 12.61 -3.61
CA GLU A 56 -13.06 13.51 -2.66
C GLU A 56 -13.72 13.50 -1.27
N GLU A 57 -15.06 13.44 -1.20
CA GLU A 57 -15.76 13.32 0.10
C GLU A 57 -15.56 11.96 0.78
N MET A 58 -15.29 10.91 0.01
CA MET A 58 -15.02 9.56 0.55
C MET A 58 -13.56 9.35 0.94
N GLU A 59 -12.62 10.14 0.41
CA GLU A 59 -11.20 9.98 0.67
C GLU A 59 -10.84 10.44 2.09
N GLN A 60 -10.54 9.45 2.96
CA GLN A 60 -9.86 9.72 4.23
C GLN A 60 -8.35 9.83 3.97
N HIS A 61 -7.88 11.04 3.67
CA HIS A 61 -6.45 11.31 3.59
C HIS A 61 -5.83 11.25 4.99
N ASN A 62 -5.20 10.12 5.30
CA ASN A 62 -4.40 9.97 6.50
C ASN A 62 -2.94 10.22 6.15
N SER A 63 -2.31 11.19 6.80
CA SER A 63 -0.88 11.47 6.69
C SER A 63 -0.16 11.18 8.01
N ILE A 64 1.07 10.68 7.92
CA ILE A 64 1.92 10.38 9.06
C ILE A 64 3.01 11.45 9.15
N PRO A 65 3.01 12.30 10.19
CA PRO A 65 4.02 13.35 10.34
C PRO A 65 5.41 12.75 10.61
N LEU A 66 6.43 13.38 10.06
CA LEU A 66 7.84 13.02 10.18
C LEU A 66 8.54 13.73 11.33
N GLY A 67 7.87 14.70 11.96
CA GLY A 67 8.40 15.45 13.11
C GLY A 67 9.28 16.65 12.73
N SER A 68 9.47 16.89 11.42
CA SER A 68 10.10 18.08 10.88
C SER A 68 9.03 18.98 10.27
N LYS A 69 8.75 20.14 10.88
CA LYS A 69 7.71 21.07 10.39
C LYS A 69 7.90 21.46 8.93
N ALA A 70 9.15 21.67 8.49
CA ALA A 70 9.45 22.05 7.11
C ALA A 70 9.12 20.92 6.13
N LEU A 71 9.51 19.69 6.47
CA LEU A 71 9.26 18.52 5.63
C LEU A 71 7.80 18.11 5.65
N ASP A 72 7.14 18.16 6.80
CA ASP A 72 5.71 17.91 6.95
C ASP A 72 4.90 18.93 6.15
N THR A 73 5.29 20.20 6.13
CA THR A 73 4.63 21.22 5.30
C THR A 73 4.81 20.94 3.81
N LEU A 74 6.03 20.56 3.39
CA LEU A 74 6.31 20.19 2.00
C LEU A 74 5.46 19.00 1.54
N LEU A 75 5.22 18.06 2.44
CA LEU A 75 4.42 16.85 2.20
C LEU A 75 2.95 17.01 2.61
N HIS A 76 2.46 18.24 2.78
CA HIS A 76 1.05 18.50 3.10
C HIS A 76 0.53 17.76 4.35
N GLY A 77 1.36 17.68 5.39
CA GLY A 77 1.07 17.06 6.68
C GLY A 77 1.85 15.78 6.98
N GLY A 78 2.63 15.26 6.02
CA GLY A 78 3.52 14.11 6.23
C GLY A 78 3.39 13.04 5.14
N LEU A 79 3.73 11.79 5.46
CA LEU A 79 3.65 10.68 4.50
C LEU A 79 2.20 10.25 4.26
N LEU A 80 1.76 10.28 3.00
CA LEU A 80 0.40 9.93 2.60
C LEU A 80 0.15 8.41 2.65
N SER A 81 -0.89 8.00 3.37
CA SER A 81 -1.35 6.61 3.40
C SER A 81 -1.86 6.16 2.02
N GLY A 82 -1.61 4.90 1.67
CA GLY A 82 -1.96 4.36 0.34
C GLY A 82 -0.99 4.74 -0.78
N SER A 83 0.05 5.52 -0.47
CA SER A 83 1.10 5.90 -1.42
C SER A 83 2.45 5.30 -1.03
N LEU A 84 3.30 5.07 -2.03
CA LEU A 84 4.72 4.76 -1.83
C LEU A 84 5.51 6.07 -1.93
N THR A 85 6.29 6.39 -0.90
CA THR A 85 7.18 7.56 -0.87
C THR A 85 8.62 7.10 -0.73
N GLU A 86 9.49 7.61 -1.59
CA GLU A 86 10.92 7.26 -1.62
C GLU A 86 11.78 8.48 -1.26
N PHE A 87 12.80 8.25 -0.42
CA PHE A 87 13.82 9.25 -0.09
C PHE A 87 15.14 8.81 -0.72
N VAL A 88 15.62 9.59 -1.70
CA VAL A 88 16.89 9.32 -2.36
C VAL A 88 17.94 10.28 -1.80
N ASP A 89 19.07 9.73 -1.35
CA ASP A 89 20.25 10.51 -0.97
C ASP A 89 21.38 10.27 -1.99
N TRP A 90 22.17 11.31 -2.26
CA TRP A 90 23.32 11.28 -3.15
C TRP A 90 24.63 10.86 -2.43
N LEU A 91 24.66 10.91 -1.09
CA LEU A 91 25.89 10.78 -0.29
C LEU A 91 26.27 9.36 0.17
N GLY A 92 25.72 8.31 -0.44
CA GLY A 92 26.02 6.91 -0.08
C GLY A 92 27.41 6.37 -0.46
N ASN A 93 28.36 7.20 -0.92
CA ASN A 93 29.67 6.74 -1.39
C ASN A 93 30.83 7.66 -0.99
N ILE A 94 30.90 8.03 0.31
CA ILE A 94 32.14 8.54 0.91
C ILE A 94 32.78 7.36 1.63
N ASP A 95 33.88 6.88 1.06
CA ASP A 95 34.81 5.92 1.69
C ASP A 95 35.02 6.26 3.16
N ALA A 96 34.78 5.30 4.04
CA ALA A 96 35.15 5.35 5.45
C ALA A 96 36.67 5.15 5.64
N SER A 97 37.48 5.93 4.92
CA SER A 97 38.94 5.93 5.04
C SER A 97 39.47 7.35 5.21
N MET A 98 39.07 8.02 6.29
CA MET A 98 39.73 9.24 6.77
C MET A 98 39.49 9.42 8.27
N ALA A 99 40.00 8.45 9.03
CA ALA A 99 40.44 8.54 10.42
C ALA A 99 41.53 7.46 10.48
N ASP A 100 42.82 7.75 10.59
CA ASP A 100 43.46 8.50 11.66
C ASP A 100 44.74 9.19 11.15
N ASP A 101 44.87 10.49 11.37
CA ASP A 101 46.18 11.15 11.49
C ASP A 101 46.01 12.36 12.42
N ASP A 102 46.21 12.13 13.72
CA ASP A 102 46.76 13.07 14.71
C ASP A 102 46.59 12.48 16.12
N THR A 103 47.67 11.88 16.66
CA THR A 103 48.34 12.20 17.94
C THR A 103 49.45 11.19 18.23
#